data_AF-A0A838FIF1-F1
#
_entry.id   AF-A0A838FIF1-F1
#
_cell.length_a   1.000
_cell.length_b   1.000
_cell.length_c   1.000
_cell.angle_alpha   90.00
_cell.angle_beta   90.00
_cell.angle_gamma   90.00
#
_symmetry.space_group_name_H-M   'P 1'
#
loop_
_entity.id
_entity.type
_entity.pdbx_description
1 polymer ?
#
loop_
_entity_poly.entity_id
_entity_poly.type
_entity_poly.pdbx_seq_one_letter_code
_entity_poly.pdbx_strand_id
1 'polypeptide(L)' 'MTTPSDRQIVSERVLDAPRDRVFAAYTDPELIPQWWGPRRLTTTVDQMDVR' A
#
# COMPACT_ATOMS: atom_id res chain seq x y z
N MET A 1 -9.94 0.08 -19.35
CA MET A 1 -9.91 -0.81 -18.18
C MET A 1 -10.08 -2.23 -18.67
N THR A 2 -9.12 -3.10 -18.38
CA THR A 2 -9.20 -4.53 -18.69
C THR A 2 -10.01 -5.23 -17.60
N THR A 3 -10.93 -6.11 -17.97
CA THR A 3 -11.69 -6.90 -17.00
C THR A 3 -10.74 -7.93 -16.35
N PRO A 4 -10.61 -7.96 -15.01
CA PRO A 4 -9.81 -8.97 -14.32
C PRO A 4 -10.39 -10.37 -14.53
N SER A 5 -9.53 -11.40 -14.52
CA SER A 5 -10.01 -12.79 -14.47
C SER A 5 -10.59 -13.14 -13.10
N ASP A 6 -11.27 -14.28 -13.00
CA ASP A 6 -11.91 -14.77 -11.76
C ASP A 6 -10.96 -14.87 -10.53
N ARG A 7 -9.64 -14.82 -10.76
CA ARG A 7 -8.61 -14.93 -9.70
C ARG A 7 -7.78 -13.65 -9.54
N GLN A 8 -8.24 -12.53 -10.09
CA GLN A 8 -7.55 -11.24 -10.01
C GLN A 8 -8.39 -10.22 -9.24
N ILE A 9 -7.74 -9.51 -8.32
CA ILE A 9 -8.30 -8.32 -7.68
C ILE A 9 -7.46 -7.15 -8.15
N VAL A 10 -8.08 -6.20 -8.84
CA VAL A 10 -7.45 -4.97 -9.33
C VAL A 10 -8.08 -3.79 -8.59
N SER A 11 -7.23 -2.90 -8.07
CA SER A 11 -7.65 -1.66 -7.41
C SER A 11 -6.93 -0.50 -8.07
N GLU A 12 -7.70 0.46 -8.58
CA GLU A 12 -7.20 1.69 -9.18
C GLU A 12 -7.75 2.88 -8.40
N ARG A 13 -6.91 3.85 -8.09
CA ARG A 13 -7.31 5.04 -7.34
C ARG A 13 -6.49 6.25 -7.76
N VAL A 14 -7.16 7.39 -7.95
CA VAL A 14 -6.50 8.68 -8.14
C VAL A 14 -6.23 9.27 -6.77
N LEU A 15 -4.97 9.64 -6.53
CA LEU A 15 -4.52 10.30 -5.32
C LEU A 15 -3.98 11.67 -5.71
N ASP A 16 -4.50 12.73 -5.09
CA ASP A 16 -3.97 14.08 -5.21
C ASP A 16 -2.72 14.22 -4.32
N ALA A 17 -1.64 13.55 -4.74
CA ALA A 17 -0.37 13.53 -4.05
C ALA A 17 0.78 13.32 -5.04
N PRO A 18 1.98 13.87 -4.77
CA PRO A 18 3.16 13.57 -5.58
C PRO A 18 3.47 12.07 -5.59
N ARG A 19 3.93 11.56 -6.73
CA ARG A 19 4.30 10.15 -6.93
C ARG A 19 5.25 9.63 -5.85
N ASP A 20 6.27 10.41 -5.52
CA ASP A 20 7.31 9.98 -4.57
C ASP A 20 6.74 9.81 -3.16
N ARG A 21 5.74 10.62 -2.78
CA ARG A 21 5.03 10.47 -1.50
C ARG A 21 4.14 9.23 -1.48
N VAL A 22 3.47 8.93 -2.60
CA VAL A 22 2.70 7.69 -2.72
C VAL A 22 3.63 6.49 -2.65
N PHE A 23 4.75 6.51 -3.37
CA PHE A 23 5.73 5.42 -3.34
C PHE A 23 6.31 5.21 -1.94
N ALA A 24 6.66 6.28 -1.22
CA ALA A 24 7.12 6.20 0.16
C ALA A 24 6.09 5.53 1.08
N ALA A 25 4.79 5.79 0.92
CA ALA A 25 3.76 5.14 1.72
C ALA A 25 3.77 3.60 1.59
N TYR A 26 4.31 3.04 0.49
CA TYR A 26 4.44 1.61 0.26
C TYR A 26 5.84 1.04 0.54
N THR A 27 6.83 1.89 0.79
CA THR A 27 8.25 1.48 0.84
C THR A 27 8.99 1.95 2.09
N ASP A 28 8.43 2.91 2.82
CA ASP A 28 8.96 3.38 4.09
C ASP A 28 8.33 2.57 5.25
N PRO A 29 9.14 1.84 6.05
CA PRO A 29 8.63 1.03 7.15
C PRO A 29 7.94 1.86 8.25
N GLU A 30 8.24 3.16 8.39
CA GLU A 30 7.59 4.04 9.36
C GLU A 30 6.18 4.48 8.90
N LEU A 31 5.92 4.45 7.59
CA LEU A 31 4.63 4.86 7.00
C LEU A 31 3.65 3.70 6.86
N ILE A 32 4.12 2.46 6.67
CA ILE A 32 3.28 1.27 6.48
C ILE A 32 2.25 1.09 7.62
N PRO A 33 2.63 1.16 8.92
CA PRO A 33 1.68 0.97 10.01
C PRO A 33 0.52 1.98 10.05
N GLN A 34 0.67 3.14 9.40
CA GLN A 34 -0.33 4.22 9.46
C GLN A 34 -1.56 3.93 8.59
N TRP A 35 -1.45 3.04 7.61
CA TRP A 35 -2.53 2.75 6.67
C TRP A 35 -2.73 1.26 6.37
N TRP A 36 -1.72 0.43 6.61
CA TRP A 36 -1.79 -0.99 6.31
C TRP A 36 -2.59 -1.76 7.37
N GLY A 37 -3.54 -2.56 6.90
CA GLY A 37 -4.35 -3.44 7.72
C GLY A 37 -5.61 -2.78 8.31
N PRO A 38 -6.48 -3.58 8.97
CA PRO A 38 -7.68 -3.06 9.61
C PRO A 38 -7.34 -2.18 10.81
N ARG A 39 -8.03 -1.04 10.97
CA ARG A 39 -7.83 -0.08 12.08
C ARG A 39 -7.88 -0.64 13.50
N ARG A 40 -8.49 -1.82 13.69
CA ARG A 40 -8.59 -2.49 15.01
C ARG A 40 -7.37 -3.36 15.34
N LEU A 41 -6.45 -3.52 14.39
CA LEU A 41 -5.21 -4.28 14.55
C LEU A 41 -4.03 -3.31 14.55
N THR A 42 -2.92 -3.76 15.14
CA THR A 42 -1.64 -3.04 15.06
C THR A 42 -0.77 -3.71 14.01
N THR A 43 -0.21 -2.91 13.11
CA THR A 43 0.80 -3.36 12.15
C THR A 43 2.17 -3.04 12.71
N THR A 44 3.02 -4.06 12.85
CA THR A 44 4.43 -3.91 13.22
C THR A 44 5.28 -4.35 12.05
N VAL A 45 6.22 -3.52 11.64
CA VAL A 45 7.22 -3.87 10.62
C VAL A 45 8.46 -4.41 11.33
N ASP A 46 8.66 -5.72 11.26
CA ASP A 46 9.84 -6.39 11.84
C ASP A 46 11.06 -6.27 10.91
N GLN A 47 10.86 -6.51 9.62
CA GLN A 47 11.86 -6.33 8.58
C GLN A 47 11.18 -5.90 7.27
N MET A 48 11.83 -5.00 6.53
CA MET A 48 11.39 -4.58 5.20
C MET A 48 12.60 -4.49 4.26
N ASP A 49 12.57 -5.26 3.17
CA ASP A 49 13.60 -5.27 2.12
C ASP A 49 12.92 -4.88 0.81
N VAL A 50 12.91 -3.57 0.53
CA VAL A 50 12.33 -2.99 -0.68
C VAL A 50 13.38 -2.98 -1.79
N ARG A 51 13.03 -3.49 -2.98
CA ARG A 51 13.90 -3.57 -4.15
C ARG A 51 13.18 -3.14 -5.41
#